data_AF-A0A7S2HCM7-F1
#
_entry.id   AF-A0A7S2HCM7-F1
#
_cell.length_a   1.000
_cell.length_b   1.000
_cell.length_c   1.000
_cell.angle_alpha   90.00
_cell.angle_beta   90.00
_cell.angle_gamma   90.00
#
_symmetry.space_group_name_H-M   'P 1'
#
loop_
_entity.id
_entity.type
_entity.pdbx_description
1 polymer ?
#
loop_
_entity_poly.entity_id
_entity_poly.type
_entity_poly.pdbx_seq_one_letter_code
_entity_poly.pdbx_strand_id
1 'polypeptide(L)'
;LLIYFRRFKLRNLNAANVIETAVLVGDNVGCSVNLQHHHCFVFGDLNYRITDDSQAILENLARVCQVEKETSGENWRKERWEKIIKQPTEGSARSMGLNATVDDLHLQGSRACEEAWSDFQTMDELSKAMSSQNVFYGFKEAPISFPPSFRRKRGEAGDCGDYSDLAVLNNAFTTTVASDEDFEGKDEAQKIEILKKNARPPSYTDRILLYSMDDREKAIQMGPYELCDNLTAKEQT
;
A
#
# COMPACT_ATOMS: atom_id res chain seq x y z
N LEU A 1 4.50 11.09 19.50
CA LEU A 1 4.77 11.92 18.30
C LEU A 1 6.25 12.01 17.91
N LEU A 2 7.18 12.36 18.82
CA LEU A 2 8.59 12.64 18.45
C LEU A 2 9.34 11.45 17.79
N ILE A 3 9.12 10.22 18.28
CA ILE A 3 9.76 9.00 17.72
C ILE A 3 9.21 8.67 16.32
N TYR A 4 7.90 8.78 16.12
CA TYR A 4 7.26 8.54 14.83
C TYR A 4 7.77 9.53 13.78
N PHE A 5 7.81 10.81 14.13
CA PHE A 5 8.33 11.86 13.25
C PHE A 5 9.80 11.63 12.87
N ARG A 6 10.64 11.17 13.81
CA ARG A 6 12.03 10.79 13.52
C ARG A 6 12.13 9.60 12.55
N ARG A 7 11.31 8.56 12.75
CA ARG A 7 11.29 7.37 11.87
C ARG A 7 10.81 7.71 10.45
N PHE A 8 9.77 8.54 10.33
CA PHE A 8 9.30 9.05 9.05
C PHE A 8 10.40 9.79 8.29
N LYS A 9 11.07 10.76 8.94
CA LYS A 9 12.21 11.47 8.32
C LYS A 9 13.36 10.54 7.93
N LEU A 10 13.67 9.54 8.75
CA LEU A 10 14.70 8.57 8.44
C LEU A 10 14.34 7.72 7.22
N ARG A 11 13.06 7.35 7.04
CA ARG A 11 12.59 6.65 5.83
C ARG A 11 12.74 7.51 4.59
N ASN A 12 12.37 8.80 4.64
CA ASN A 12 12.58 9.71 3.53
C ASN A 12 14.06 9.81 3.16
N LEU A 13 14.94 9.97 4.16
CA LEU A 13 16.38 10.04 3.95
C LEU A 13 16.93 8.76 3.33
N ASN A 14 16.54 7.60 3.86
CA ASN A 14 16.99 6.30 3.34
C ASN A 14 16.52 6.11 1.89
N ALA A 15 15.26 6.44 1.59
CA ALA A 15 14.72 6.35 0.23
C ALA A 15 15.44 7.30 -0.74
N ALA A 16 15.67 8.56 -0.36
CA ALA A 16 16.41 9.52 -1.17
C ALA A 16 17.84 9.03 -1.44
N ASN A 17 18.56 8.57 -0.41
CA ASN A 17 19.90 8.03 -0.54
C ASN A 17 19.93 6.83 -1.51
N VAL A 18 18.96 5.92 -1.45
CA VAL A 18 18.90 4.77 -2.38
C VAL A 18 18.75 5.26 -3.82
N ILE A 19 17.86 6.22 -4.09
CA ILE A 19 17.64 6.76 -5.45
C ILE A 19 18.86 7.52 -5.99
N GLU A 20 19.57 8.25 -5.13
CA GLU A 20 20.73 9.06 -5.51
C GLU A 20 22.00 8.22 -5.69
N THR A 21 22.19 7.18 -4.87
CA THR A 21 23.44 6.42 -4.82
C THR A 21 23.40 5.08 -5.56
N ALA A 22 22.21 4.58 -5.93
CA ALA A 22 22.10 3.33 -6.66
C ALA A 22 22.76 3.45 -8.04
N VAL A 23 23.76 2.60 -8.29
CA VAL A 23 24.42 2.45 -9.59
C VAL A 23 23.96 1.12 -10.19
N LEU A 24 23.10 1.19 -11.20
CA LEU A 24 22.54 0.01 -11.89
C LEU A 24 23.12 -0.19 -13.29
N VAL A 25 23.95 0.74 -13.76
CA VAL A 25 24.68 0.69 -15.03
C VAL A 25 26.18 0.53 -14.77
N GLY A 26 26.94 0.11 -15.79
CA GLY A 26 28.37 -0.17 -15.65
C GLY A 26 29.23 1.03 -15.24
N ASP A 27 28.79 2.25 -15.55
CA ASP A 27 29.51 3.49 -15.28
C ASP A 27 28.64 4.48 -14.49
N ASN A 28 29.21 5.15 -13.48
CA ASN A 28 28.50 6.22 -12.79
C ASN A 28 28.41 7.47 -13.69
N VAL A 29 27.24 7.70 -14.25
CA VAL A 29 26.94 8.81 -15.17
C VAL A 29 26.65 10.14 -14.46
N GLY A 30 26.71 10.20 -13.13
CA GLY A 30 26.53 11.43 -12.36
C GLY A 30 25.07 11.93 -12.25
N CYS A 31 24.09 11.08 -12.57
CA CYS A 31 22.67 11.36 -12.36
C CYS A 31 22.00 10.26 -11.53
N SER A 32 20.88 10.61 -10.86
CA SER A 32 20.09 9.67 -10.06
C SER A 32 19.55 8.52 -10.89
N VAL A 33 19.31 7.36 -10.25
CA VAL A 33 18.98 6.10 -10.95
C VAL A 33 17.74 6.18 -11.85
N ASN A 34 16.76 7.01 -11.47
CA ASN A 34 15.53 7.22 -12.23
C ASN A 34 15.76 7.97 -13.55
N LEU A 35 16.86 8.71 -13.68
CA LEU A 35 17.26 9.41 -14.90
C LEU A 35 18.18 8.58 -15.80
N GLN A 36 18.61 7.41 -15.35
CA GLN A 36 19.49 6.51 -16.11
C GLN A 36 18.69 5.57 -17.05
N HIS A 37 17.37 5.48 -16.88
CA HIS A 37 16.51 4.54 -17.58
C HIS A 37 15.25 5.24 -18.11
N HIS A 38 14.72 4.80 -19.26
CA HIS A 38 13.45 5.32 -19.80
C HIS A 38 12.28 5.14 -18.81
N HIS A 39 12.28 3.99 -18.12
CA HIS A 39 11.33 3.66 -17.07
C HIS A 39 12.12 3.14 -15.87
N CYS A 40 11.79 3.64 -14.69
CA CYS A 40 12.39 3.21 -13.44
C CYS A 40 11.28 2.78 -12.49
N PHE A 41 11.34 1.53 -12.05
CA PHE A 41 10.43 0.98 -11.05
C PHE A 41 11.15 0.89 -9.71
N VAL A 42 10.49 1.37 -8.66
CA VAL A 42 10.94 1.20 -7.29
C VAL A 42 9.86 0.44 -6.55
N PHE A 43 10.19 -0.71 -5.99
CA PHE A 43 9.22 -1.54 -5.29
C PHE A 43 9.84 -2.30 -4.14
N GLY A 44 8.98 -2.76 -3.23
CA GLY A 44 9.35 -3.55 -2.06
C GLY A 44 8.78 -2.96 -0.76
N ASP A 45 9.33 -3.43 0.36
CA ASP A 45 8.98 -2.91 1.69
C ASP A 45 9.64 -1.54 1.92
N LEU A 46 8.91 -0.48 1.56
CA LEU A 46 9.30 0.91 1.80
C LEU A 46 9.04 1.34 3.26
N ASN A 47 8.30 0.52 4.02
CA ASN A 47 8.12 0.63 5.46
C ASN A 47 7.46 1.93 5.96
N TYR A 48 6.81 2.68 5.06
CA TYR A 48 5.95 3.81 5.40
C TYR A 48 4.69 3.31 6.11
N ARG A 49 4.14 4.15 7.00
CA ARG A 49 3.04 3.78 7.90
C ARG A 49 1.80 4.62 7.63
N ILE A 50 0.64 4.10 8.03
CA ILE A 50 -0.57 4.91 8.17
C ILE A 50 -0.49 5.65 9.51
N THR A 51 -0.74 6.96 9.51
CA THR A 51 -0.65 7.82 10.69
C THR A 51 -1.99 7.97 11.39
N ASP A 52 -2.37 7.01 12.22
CA ASP A 52 -3.47 7.15 13.18
C ASP A 52 -3.35 6.08 14.28
N ASP A 53 -4.30 6.08 15.21
CA ASP A 53 -4.49 4.98 16.15
C ASP A 53 -4.89 3.68 15.43
N SER A 54 -4.30 2.55 15.84
CA SER A 54 -4.52 1.26 15.18
C SER A 54 -6.01 0.89 15.12
N GLN A 55 -6.79 1.19 16.16
CA GLN A 55 -8.21 0.86 16.22
C GLN A 55 -9.01 1.74 15.26
N ALA A 56 -8.72 3.04 15.24
CA ALA A 56 -9.35 3.99 14.31
C ALA A 56 -9.06 3.62 12.84
N ILE A 57 -7.86 3.09 12.54
CA ILE A 57 -7.52 2.60 11.20
C ILE A 57 -8.38 1.39 10.82
N LEU A 58 -8.56 0.42 11.72
CA LEU A 58 -9.37 -0.76 11.45
C LEU A 58 -10.86 -0.40 11.27
N GLU A 59 -11.38 0.52 12.08
CA GLU A 59 -12.75 1.04 11.94
C GLU A 59 -12.96 1.75 10.60
N ASN A 60 -12.03 2.62 10.22
CA ASN A 60 -12.08 3.27 8.91
C ASN A 60 -11.94 2.28 7.76
N LEU A 61 -11.07 1.28 7.88
CA LEU A 61 -10.90 0.24 6.88
C LEU A 61 -12.20 -0.57 6.71
N ALA A 62 -12.81 -1.02 7.80
CA ALA A 62 -14.09 -1.73 7.77
C ALA A 62 -15.17 -0.90 7.05
N ARG A 63 -15.27 0.39 7.38
CA ARG A 63 -16.21 1.32 6.74
C ARG A 63 -15.97 1.45 5.23
N VAL A 64 -14.73 1.64 4.81
CA VAL A 64 -14.39 1.81 3.38
C VAL A 64 -14.65 0.52 2.60
N CYS A 65 -14.30 -0.63 3.18
CA CYS A 65 -14.62 -1.94 2.60
C CYS A 65 -16.13 -2.23 2.58
N GLN A 66 -16.90 -1.72 3.54
CA GLN A 66 -18.37 -1.80 3.53
C GLN A 66 -18.96 -1.01 2.35
N VAL A 67 -18.49 0.21 2.08
CA VAL A 67 -18.90 1.01 0.91
C VAL A 67 -18.63 0.26 -0.40
N GLU A 68 -17.44 -0.35 -0.49
CA GLU A 68 -17.06 -1.17 -1.64
C GLU A 68 -17.96 -2.40 -1.79
N LYS A 69 -18.25 -3.10 -0.69
CA LYS A 69 -19.13 -4.27 -0.65
C LYS A 69 -20.56 -3.94 -1.06
N GLU A 70 -21.10 -2.81 -0.60
CA GLU A 70 -22.45 -2.34 -0.96
C GLU A 70 -22.55 -1.92 -2.43
N THR A 71 -21.47 -1.36 -2.97
CA THR A 71 -21.43 -0.91 -4.37
C THR A 71 -21.20 -2.06 -5.35
N SER A 72 -20.25 -2.92 -5.03
CA SER A 72 -19.69 -3.92 -5.95
C SER A 72 -20.18 -5.34 -5.67
N GLY A 73 -20.88 -5.56 -4.54
CA GLY A 73 -21.42 -6.86 -4.11
C GLY A 73 -20.52 -7.63 -3.13
N GLU A 74 -21.08 -8.71 -2.56
CA GLU A 74 -20.45 -9.52 -1.50
C GLU A 74 -19.06 -10.06 -1.88
N ASN A 75 -18.85 -10.39 -3.16
CA ASN A 75 -17.62 -11.03 -3.66
C ASN A 75 -16.63 -10.04 -4.29
N TRP A 76 -16.77 -8.73 -4.04
CA TRP A 76 -16.02 -7.68 -4.72
C TRP A 76 -14.50 -7.93 -4.75
N ARG A 77 -13.89 -8.41 -3.64
CA ARG A 77 -12.44 -8.73 -3.59
C ARG A 77 -12.06 -9.80 -4.60
N LYS A 78 -12.79 -10.91 -4.61
CA LYS A 78 -12.53 -12.04 -5.49
C LYS A 78 -12.73 -11.62 -6.95
N GLU A 79 -13.79 -10.86 -7.23
CA GLU A 79 -14.09 -10.38 -8.57
C GLU A 79 -13.02 -9.41 -9.10
N ARG A 80 -12.48 -8.53 -8.26
CA ARG A 80 -11.34 -7.67 -8.63
C ARG A 80 -10.12 -8.51 -9.00
N TRP A 81 -9.78 -9.51 -8.20
CA TRP A 81 -8.68 -10.44 -8.50
C TRP A 81 -8.87 -11.18 -9.83
N GLU A 82 -10.07 -11.71 -10.06
CA GLU A 82 -10.38 -12.39 -11.31
C GLU A 82 -10.29 -11.47 -12.52
N LYS A 83 -10.73 -10.20 -12.38
CA LYS A 83 -10.59 -9.20 -13.44
C LYS A 83 -9.13 -8.96 -13.79
N ILE A 84 -8.24 -8.85 -12.80
CA ILE A 84 -6.80 -8.65 -13.02
C ILE A 84 -6.18 -9.83 -13.78
N ILE A 85 -6.49 -11.06 -13.38
CA ILE A 85 -5.94 -12.28 -14.00
C ILE A 85 -6.48 -12.48 -15.43
N LYS A 86 -7.74 -12.13 -15.66
CA LYS A 86 -8.41 -12.29 -16.97
C LYS A 86 -8.07 -11.16 -17.95
N GLN A 87 -7.32 -10.13 -17.56
CA GLN A 87 -6.91 -9.10 -18.51
C GLN A 87 -6.02 -9.73 -19.59
N PRO A 88 -6.34 -9.53 -20.88
CA PRO A 88 -5.50 -10.04 -21.94
C PRO A 88 -4.15 -9.34 -21.87
N THR A 89 -3.08 -10.10 -21.62
CA THR A 89 -1.73 -9.64 -21.91
C THR A 89 -1.69 -9.19 -23.37
N GLU A 90 -1.18 -7.98 -23.60
CA GLU A 90 -1.36 -7.17 -24.82
C GLU A 90 -0.91 -7.83 -26.15
N GLY A 91 -0.41 -9.06 -26.13
CA GLY A 91 -0.21 -9.87 -27.34
C GLY A 91 -1.50 -10.26 -28.08
N SER A 92 -2.67 -10.24 -27.42
CA SER A 92 -3.96 -10.62 -28.04
C SER A 92 -4.80 -9.43 -28.54
N ALA A 93 -4.60 -8.23 -27.97
CA ALA A 93 -5.42 -7.05 -28.26
C ALA A 93 -5.16 -6.43 -29.65
N ARG A 94 -3.99 -6.64 -30.26
CA ARG A 94 -3.68 -6.14 -31.61
C ARG A 94 -4.51 -6.79 -32.72
N SER A 95 -5.21 -7.90 -32.45
CA SER A 95 -6.05 -8.59 -33.44
C SER A 95 -7.48 -8.03 -33.55
N MET A 96 -7.95 -7.21 -32.60
CA MET A 96 -9.38 -6.86 -32.51
C MET A 96 -9.71 -5.37 -32.46
N GLY A 97 -8.84 -4.46 -32.93
CA GLY A 97 -9.23 -3.10 -33.32
C GLY A 97 -10.08 -2.30 -32.31
N LEU A 98 -9.96 -2.59 -31.01
CA LEU A 98 -10.71 -1.94 -29.96
C LEU A 98 -9.80 -0.92 -29.30
N ASN A 99 -10.01 0.35 -29.64
CA ASN A 99 -9.50 1.50 -28.91
C ASN A 99 -10.22 1.58 -27.56
N ALA A 100 -9.85 0.71 -26.61
CA ALA A 100 -10.23 0.93 -25.21
C ALA A 100 -9.35 2.08 -24.70
N THR A 101 -9.95 3.27 -24.57
CA THR A 101 -9.31 4.42 -23.94
C THR A 101 -9.09 4.13 -22.46
N VAL A 102 -8.09 4.76 -21.85
CA VAL A 102 -7.78 4.66 -20.40
C VAL A 102 -9.00 4.98 -19.52
N ASP A 103 -9.95 5.76 -20.05
CA ASP A 103 -11.24 6.05 -19.41
C ASP A 103 -12.14 4.81 -19.22
N ASP A 104 -11.97 3.73 -20.00
CA ASP A 104 -12.67 2.46 -19.80
C ASP A 104 -11.96 1.52 -18.81
N LEU A 105 -10.72 1.84 -18.42
CA LEU A 105 -9.86 1.04 -17.54
C LEU A 105 -9.81 1.55 -16.09
N HIS A 106 -10.35 2.75 -15.82
CA HIS A 106 -11.00 2.93 -14.51
C HIS A 106 -12.13 1.91 -14.49
N LEU A 107 -11.92 0.79 -13.78
CA LEU A 107 -13.05 0.04 -13.23
C LEU A 107 -14.03 1.11 -12.76
N GLN A 108 -15.25 1.12 -13.30
CA GLN A 108 -16.34 1.98 -12.82
C GLN A 108 -16.63 1.60 -11.35
N GLY A 109 -15.71 1.92 -10.45
CA GLY A 109 -15.99 2.06 -9.05
C GLY A 109 -17.02 3.17 -8.98
N SER A 110 -18.02 2.99 -8.12
CA SER A 110 -18.83 4.15 -7.78
C SER A 110 -17.89 5.25 -7.31
N ARG A 111 -18.19 6.49 -7.72
CA ARG A 111 -17.52 7.68 -7.19
C ARG A 111 -17.44 7.65 -5.65
N ALA A 112 -18.42 7.05 -4.98
CA ALA A 112 -18.41 6.84 -3.54
C ALA A 112 -17.25 5.94 -3.05
N CYS A 113 -16.92 4.86 -3.79
CA CYS A 113 -15.78 4.00 -3.46
C CYS A 113 -14.46 4.74 -3.66
N GLU A 114 -14.32 5.46 -4.77
CA GLU A 114 -13.10 6.24 -5.07
C GLU A 114 -12.86 7.30 -4.00
N GLU A 115 -13.90 8.06 -3.62
CA GLU A 115 -13.84 9.05 -2.54
C GLU A 115 -13.49 8.38 -1.19
N ALA A 116 -14.12 7.25 -0.85
CA ALA A 116 -13.87 6.55 0.41
C ALA A 116 -12.42 6.02 0.52
N TRP A 117 -11.86 5.43 -0.56
CA TRP A 117 -10.46 4.99 -0.58
C TRP A 117 -9.48 6.17 -0.61
N SER A 118 -9.81 7.25 -1.32
CA SER A 118 -9.00 8.46 -1.34
C SER A 118 -8.88 9.07 0.06
N ASP A 119 -10.00 9.17 0.78
CA ASP A 119 -10.05 9.63 2.17
C ASP A 119 -9.19 8.75 3.09
N PHE A 120 -9.25 7.43 2.93
CA PHE A 120 -8.43 6.49 3.70
C PHE A 120 -6.93 6.71 3.46
N GLN A 121 -6.53 6.95 2.20
CA GLN A 121 -5.14 7.21 1.83
C GLN A 121 -4.60 8.54 2.38
N THR A 122 -5.45 9.49 2.80
CA THR A 122 -4.99 10.74 3.42
C THR A 122 -4.20 10.51 4.71
N MET A 123 -4.26 9.31 5.29
CA MET A 123 -3.47 8.91 6.46
C MET A 123 -2.11 8.28 6.10
N ASP A 124 -1.85 7.93 4.83
CA ASP A 124 -0.63 7.24 4.40
C ASP A 124 0.61 8.16 4.38
N GLU A 125 1.68 7.77 5.07
CA GLU A 125 2.92 8.56 5.15
C GLU A 125 3.61 8.73 3.79
N LEU A 126 3.61 7.69 2.93
CA LEU A 126 4.29 7.77 1.63
C LEU A 126 3.56 8.74 0.70
N SER A 127 2.24 8.62 0.59
CA SER A 127 1.43 9.55 -0.19
C SER A 127 1.62 11.01 0.26
N LYS A 128 1.70 11.26 1.58
CA LYS A 128 2.05 12.59 2.12
C LYS A 128 3.45 13.03 1.73
N ALA A 129 4.43 12.14 1.84
CA ALA A 129 5.82 12.46 1.53
C ALA A 129 6.02 12.80 0.05
N MET A 130 5.39 12.04 -0.85
CA MET A 130 5.42 12.26 -2.31
C MET A 130 4.68 13.53 -2.71
N SER A 131 3.46 13.76 -2.20
CA SER A 131 2.67 14.97 -2.50
C SER A 131 3.35 16.25 -1.98
N SER A 132 4.11 16.15 -0.89
CA SER A 132 4.93 17.25 -0.36
C SER A 132 6.32 17.34 -1.01
N GLN A 133 6.60 16.52 -2.03
CA GLN A 133 7.88 16.47 -2.74
C GLN A 133 9.12 16.21 -1.85
N ASN A 134 8.93 15.51 -0.73
CA ASN A 134 10.02 15.20 0.20
C ASN A 134 10.83 13.95 -0.21
N VAL A 135 10.28 13.11 -1.09
CA VAL A 135 10.87 11.84 -1.53
C VAL A 135 10.24 11.42 -2.86
N PHE A 136 10.95 10.61 -3.65
CA PHE A 136 10.48 10.04 -4.93
C PHE A 136 9.90 11.10 -5.89
N TYR A 137 10.59 12.23 -6.04
CA TYR A 137 10.15 13.28 -6.95
C TYR A 137 10.00 12.75 -8.39
N GLY A 138 8.86 13.05 -9.02
CA GLY A 138 8.52 12.60 -10.37
C GLY A 138 8.02 11.15 -10.48
N PHE A 139 8.12 10.35 -9.41
CA PHE A 139 7.51 9.02 -9.39
C PHE A 139 5.99 9.12 -9.22
N LYS A 140 5.30 8.12 -9.77
CA LYS A 140 3.85 7.91 -9.69
C LYS A 140 3.57 6.56 -9.06
N GLU A 141 2.41 6.45 -8.45
CA GLU A 141 1.87 5.19 -7.92
C GLU A 141 0.45 5.02 -8.42
N ALA A 142 0.06 3.78 -8.73
CA ALA A 142 -1.32 3.50 -9.09
C ALA A 142 -2.24 3.68 -7.86
N PRO A 143 -3.51 4.07 -8.04
CA PRO A 143 -4.44 4.23 -6.91
C PRO A 143 -4.54 2.98 -6.04
N ILE A 144 -4.43 3.15 -4.71
CA ILE A 144 -4.54 2.07 -3.74
C ILE A 144 -5.98 1.95 -3.24
N SER A 145 -6.72 0.98 -3.78
CA SER A 145 -8.11 0.71 -3.38
C SER A 145 -8.24 -0.67 -2.74
N PHE A 146 -7.28 -1.04 -1.91
CA PHE A 146 -7.20 -2.35 -1.29
C PHE A 146 -6.72 -2.26 0.16
N PRO A 147 -6.98 -3.28 1.00
CA PRO A 147 -6.60 -3.26 2.41
C PRO A 147 -5.07 -3.22 2.65
N PRO A 148 -4.60 -2.69 3.78
CA PRO A 148 -3.17 -2.68 4.11
C PRO A 148 -2.51 -4.07 4.13
N SER A 149 -1.29 -4.18 3.61
CA SER A 149 -0.54 -5.46 3.53
C SER A 149 0.08 -5.88 4.87
N PHE A 150 0.33 -4.94 5.77
CA PHE A 150 1.02 -5.15 7.05
C PHE A 150 0.17 -4.59 8.21
N ARG A 151 0.20 -5.09 9.45
CA ARG A 151 0.82 -6.34 9.92
C ARG A 151 -0.25 -7.40 10.11
N ARG A 152 -0.39 -8.32 9.17
CA ARG A 152 -1.31 -9.46 9.32
C ARG A 152 -0.68 -10.53 10.23
N LYS A 153 -1.52 -11.26 10.97
CA LYS A 153 -1.12 -12.50 11.64
C LYS A 153 -0.76 -13.55 10.56
N ARG A 154 0.00 -14.57 10.94
CA ARG A 154 0.39 -15.66 10.01
C ARG A 154 -0.67 -16.76 10.00
N GLY A 155 -0.73 -17.52 8.90
CA GLY A 155 -1.69 -18.61 8.72
C GLY A 155 -3.15 -18.15 8.68
N GLU A 156 -4.06 -19.05 9.04
CA GLU A 156 -5.52 -18.82 9.02
C GLU A 156 -5.94 -17.67 9.94
N ALA A 157 -5.20 -17.42 11.02
CA ALA A 157 -5.47 -16.32 11.94
C ALA A 157 -5.28 -14.94 11.30
N GLY A 158 -4.55 -14.84 10.19
CA GLY A 158 -4.40 -13.62 9.41
C GLY A 158 -5.36 -13.50 8.24
N ASP A 159 -6.13 -14.55 7.95
CA ASP A 159 -7.14 -14.49 6.90
C ASP A 159 -8.24 -13.52 7.32
N CYS A 160 -8.49 -12.55 6.45
CA CYS A 160 -9.53 -11.56 6.69
C CYS A 160 -10.85 -11.97 6.06
N GLY A 161 -10.88 -12.77 4.98
CA GLY A 161 -12.11 -13.07 4.24
C GLY A 161 -12.93 -11.82 3.84
N ASP A 162 -13.73 -11.31 4.77
CA ASP A 162 -14.47 -10.06 4.70
C ASP A 162 -13.80 -8.92 5.50
N TYR A 163 -13.20 -7.97 4.78
CA TYR A 163 -12.59 -6.78 5.37
C TYR A 163 -13.60 -5.73 5.87
N SER A 164 -14.90 -5.90 5.62
CA SER A 164 -15.94 -5.01 6.15
C SER A 164 -16.31 -5.34 7.61
N ASP A 165 -15.90 -6.52 8.12
CA ASP A 165 -16.15 -6.93 9.49
C ASP A 165 -14.99 -6.51 10.43
N LEU A 166 -15.26 -5.55 11.31
CA LEU A 166 -14.28 -5.05 12.28
C LEU A 166 -13.78 -6.13 13.25
N ALA A 167 -14.62 -7.10 13.64
CA ALA A 167 -14.18 -8.18 14.53
C ALA A 167 -13.19 -9.10 13.80
N VAL A 168 -13.43 -9.35 12.52
CA VAL A 168 -12.51 -10.12 11.67
C VAL A 168 -11.19 -9.37 11.48
N LEU A 169 -11.23 -8.07 11.21
CA LEU A 169 -10.04 -7.23 11.13
C LEU A 169 -9.22 -7.22 12.42
N ASN A 170 -9.86 -7.07 13.58
CA ASN A 170 -9.20 -7.13 14.89
C ASN A 170 -8.52 -8.48 15.13
N ASN A 171 -9.14 -9.56 14.66
CA ASN A 171 -8.56 -10.89 14.74
C ASN A 171 -7.39 -11.07 13.77
N ALA A 172 -7.45 -10.48 12.57
CA ALA A 172 -6.46 -10.71 11.52
C ALA A 172 -5.20 -9.85 11.62
N PHE A 173 -5.27 -8.66 12.23
CA PHE A 173 -4.13 -7.75 12.35
C PHE A 173 -3.42 -7.86 13.71
N THR A 174 -2.11 -7.62 13.69
CA THR A 174 -1.29 -7.47 14.90
C THR A 174 -1.04 -5.97 15.12
N THR A 175 -1.82 -5.35 16.01
CA THR A 175 -1.81 -3.89 16.23
C THR A 175 -0.83 -3.42 17.30
N THR A 176 -0.32 -4.33 18.14
CA THR A 176 0.70 -4.08 19.17
C THR A 176 1.67 -5.25 19.30
N VAL A 177 2.91 -5.00 19.74
CA VAL A 177 3.93 -6.05 19.95
C VAL A 177 4.47 -6.07 21.39
N ALA A 178 3.72 -5.51 22.34
CA ALA A 178 4.10 -5.54 23.74
C ALA A 178 3.79 -6.92 24.36
N SER A 179 4.66 -7.42 25.23
CA SER A 179 4.43 -8.62 26.04
C SER A 179 3.92 -8.27 27.43
N ASP A 180 3.42 -9.25 28.17
CA ASP A 180 3.03 -9.06 29.58
C ASP A 180 4.21 -8.60 30.45
N GLU A 181 5.42 -9.06 30.12
CA GLU A 181 6.68 -8.66 30.76
C GLU A 181 6.97 -7.16 30.58
N ASP A 182 6.59 -6.56 29.44
CA ASP A 182 6.76 -5.11 29.22
C ASP A 182 5.93 -4.29 30.23
N PHE A 183 4.83 -4.85 30.73
CA PHE A 183 3.89 -4.18 31.64
C PHE A 183 4.15 -4.44 33.13
N GLU A 184 5.05 -5.37 33.46
CA GLU A 184 5.31 -5.77 34.84
C GLU A 184 5.90 -4.60 35.65
N GLY A 185 5.28 -4.30 36.80
CA GLY A 185 5.68 -3.20 37.68
C GLY A 185 5.48 -1.79 37.10
N LYS A 186 4.74 -1.64 35.99
CA LYS A 186 4.45 -0.34 35.35
C LYS A 186 3.13 0.24 35.82
N ASP A 187 3.11 1.57 35.99
CA ASP A 187 1.87 2.31 36.19
C ASP A 187 1.10 2.50 34.88
N GLU A 188 -0.13 3.00 34.96
CA GLU A 188 -1.02 3.13 33.80
C GLU A 188 -0.47 4.10 32.72
N ALA A 189 0.20 5.18 33.13
CA ALA A 189 0.78 6.14 32.19
C ALA A 189 1.96 5.50 31.42
N GLN A 190 2.78 4.72 32.12
CA GLN A 190 3.87 3.95 31.53
C GLN A 190 3.36 2.87 30.57
N LYS A 191 2.28 2.16 30.93
CA LYS A 191 1.63 1.17 30.04
C LYS A 191 1.13 1.81 28.75
N ILE A 192 0.46 2.96 28.84
CA ILE A 192 0.01 3.73 27.67
C ILE A 192 1.19 4.14 26.78
N GLU A 193 2.30 4.57 27.37
CA GLU A 193 3.50 4.93 26.60
C GLU A 193 4.12 3.72 25.89
N ILE A 194 4.18 2.56 26.57
CA ILE A 194 4.63 1.29 25.98
C ILE A 194 3.74 0.90 24.79
N LEU A 195 2.42 0.93 24.96
CA LEU A 195 1.47 0.63 23.89
C LEU A 195 1.68 1.54 22.69
N LYS A 196 1.82 2.86 22.91
CA LYS A 196 2.10 3.84 21.83
C LYS A 196 3.42 3.59 21.12
N LYS A 197 4.46 3.17 21.84
CA LYS A 197 5.78 2.86 21.27
C LYS A 197 5.78 1.54 20.49
N ASN A 198 4.98 0.58 20.94
CA ASN A 198 4.86 -0.76 20.38
C ASN A 198 3.68 -0.92 19.42
N ALA A 199 2.92 0.14 19.15
CA ALA A 199 1.87 0.15 18.15
C ALA A 199 2.43 -0.18 16.76
N ARG A 200 1.70 -1.03 16.05
CA ARG A 200 1.96 -1.46 14.68
C ARG A 200 0.65 -1.27 13.91
N PRO A 201 0.32 -0.01 13.55
CA PRO A 201 -0.88 0.25 12.80
C PRO A 201 -0.85 -0.55 11.48
N PRO A 202 -2.00 -1.04 11.00
CA PRO A 202 -2.13 -1.53 9.64
C PRO A 202 -1.55 -0.49 8.66
N SER A 203 -0.75 -0.91 7.68
CA SER A 203 -0.01 0.00 6.80
C SER A 203 0.32 -0.61 5.44
N TYR A 204 0.41 0.23 4.42
CA TYR A 204 0.90 -0.11 3.09
C TYR A 204 2.43 -0.05 3.07
N THR A 205 3.08 -1.12 3.52
CA THR A 205 4.54 -1.20 3.54
C THR A 205 5.11 -1.61 2.19
N ASP A 206 4.39 -2.47 1.47
CA ASP A 206 4.80 -3.02 0.17
C ASP A 206 4.24 -2.15 -0.97
N ARG A 207 5.13 -1.45 -1.67
CA ARG A 207 4.75 -0.40 -2.64
C ARG A 207 5.38 -0.64 -4.00
N ILE A 208 4.76 -0.10 -5.05
CA ILE A 208 5.29 -0.12 -6.43
C ILE A 208 5.13 1.28 -7.02
N LEU A 209 6.27 1.91 -7.31
CA LEU A 209 6.36 3.26 -7.85
C LEU A 209 6.96 3.20 -9.26
N LEU A 210 6.49 4.08 -10.14
CA LEU A 210 6.95 4.23 -11.52
C LEU A 210 7.42 5.66 -11.77
N TYR A 211 8.64 5.80 -12.25
CA TYR A 211 9.11 7.01 -12.94
C TYR A 211 9.26 6.68 -14.43
N SER A 212 8.84 7.59 -15.30
CA SER A 212 9.06 7.50 -16.74
C SER A 212 9.56 8.83 -17.28
N MET A 213 10.51 8.79 -18.20
CA MET A 213 10.94 9.99 -18.93
C MET A 213 9.77 10.55 -19.76
N ASP A 214 9.70 11.87 -19.90
CA ASP A 214 8.59 12.58 -20.54
C ASP A 214 8.32 12.10 -21.97
N ASP A 215 9.36 11.77 -22.74
CA ASP A 215 9.26 11.28 -24.12
C ASP A 215 8.81 9.81 -24.21
N ARG A 216 8.83 9.08 -23.09
CA ARG A 216 8.49 7.66 -22.98
C ARG A 216 7.26 7.39 -22.15
N GLU A 217 6.70 8.38 -21.46
CA GLU A 217 5.57 8.19 -20.56
C GLU A 217 4.39 7.48 -21.23
N LYS A 218 4.08 7.82 -22.49
CA LYS A 218 2.98 7.19 -23.25
C LYS A 218 3.24 5.74 -23.68
N ALA A 219 4.48 5.26 -23.54
CA ALA A 219 4.85 3.88 -23.87
C ALA A 219 4.58 2.89 -22.73
N ILE A 220 4.17 3.39 -21.57
CA ILE A 220 3.80 2.58 -20.41
C ILE A 220 2.47 3.06 -19.83
N GLN A 221 1.64 2.13 -19.41
CA GLN A 221 0.40 2.41 -18.70
C GLN A 221 0.42 1.71 -17.35
N MET A 222 -0.04 2.40 -16.30
CA MET A 222 -0.27 1.77 -15.01
C MET A 222 -1.45 0.81 -15.15
N GLY A 223 -1.17 -0.47 -14.97
CA GLY A 223 -2.18 -1.52 -14.90
C GLY A 223 -2.82 -1.61 -13.50
N PRO A 224 -3.62 -2.65 -13.26
CA PRO A 224 -4.19 -2.90 -11.95
C PRO A 224 -3.13 -3.06 -10.86
N TYR A 225 -3.42 -2.52 -9.68
CA TYR A 225 -2.55 -2.57 -8.50
C TYR A 225 -3.33 -3.10 -7.30
N GLU A 226 -2.89 -4.23 -6.72
CA GLU A 226 -3.73 -5.01 -5.82
C GLU A 226 -2.93 -5.87 -4.81
N LEU A 227 -3.50 -6.07 -3.61
CA LEU A 227 -2.96 -6.92 -2.55
C LEU A 227 -3.35 -8.38 -2.75
N CYS A 228 -2.36 -9.29 -2.85
CA CYS A 228 -2.60 -10.73 -2.90
C CYS A 228 -2.83 -11.28 -1.50
N ASP A 229 -4.08 -11.30 -1.06
CA ASP A 229 -4.46 -11.69 0.30
C ASP A 229 -4.88 -13.14 0.47
N ASN A 230 -5.07 -13.87 -0.62
CA ASN A 230 -5.31 -15.32 -0.62
C ASN A 230 -4.05 -16.13 -0.25
N LEU A 231 -2.88 -15.48 -0.23
CA LEU A 231 -1.63 -16.04 0.28
C LEU A 231 -1.52 -15.79 1.78
N THR A 232 -2.25 -16.55 2.58
CA THR A 232 -1.85 -16.75 3.98
C THR A 232 -0.59 -17.60 3.94
N ALA A 233 0.52 -17.16 4.54
CA ALA A 233 1.70 -18.01 4.70
C ALA A 233 1.29 -19.25 5.52
N LYS A 234 0.81 -20.29 4.85
CA LYS A 234 0.71 -21.64 5.39
C LYS A 234 2.14 -22.14 5.47
N GLU A 235 2.57 -22.55 6.66
CA GLU A 235 3.77 -23.37 6.76
C GLU A 235 3.53 -24.57 5.84
N GLN A 236 4.39 -24.75 4.83
CA GLN A 236 4.50 -26.06 4.18
C GLN A 236 5.03 -27.00 5.26
N THR A 237 4.12 -27.72 5.91
CA THR A 237 4.45 -28.90 6.74
C THR A 237 5.03 -30.00 5.89
#